data_AF-A0A0M8N2P8-F1
#
_entry.id   AF-A0A0M8N2P8-F1
#
_cell.length_a   1.000
_cell.length_b   1.000
_cell.length_c   1.000
_cell.angle_alpha   90.00
_cell.angle_beta   90.00
_cell.angle_gamma   90.00
#
_symmetry.space_group_name_H-M   'P 1'
#
loop_
_entity.id
_entity.type
_entity.pdbx_description
1 polymer ?
#
loop_
_entity_poly.entity_id
_entity_poly.type
_entity_poly.pdbx_seq_one_letter_code
_entity_poly.pdbx_strand_id
1 'polypeptide(L)'
;MVAGNRYELKLRQEARGSAKPTRAEWIEDEGCRRTYYAVYIFFGLLTMTYNHTPALGFNELEDLQLPSTEALWNLQVPDETSWHEQLGKYPAVVFLEAHENLFQGEATTYSSFATRVMINALFLEVWYHKRSPEALQDVVTEYKLRLALETWEKSLGLCEPEPVSAPLSAPHKGHPLIFNARAMYRNARTRLEVDLKPVQEALRYHDPYEVAAAMSNARDRVKRSSEMIKVIEECYDCIETAVIQGVRWVARTSPTNWSVEHPLCGMDLMIVLSLWLYRLEHDEEPATPEEGAMYYKVRQLFAKDSDDSCQVSSVVAKLWGSMLDEVVVWGLFKV
;
A
#
# COMPACT_ATOMS: atom_id res chain seq x y z
N MET A 1 20.04 9.34 13.85
CA MET A 1 19.09 10.39 14.28
C MET A 1 17.77 9.82 14.78
N VAL A 2 17.14 8.86 14.08
CA VAL A 2 15.80 8.33 14.45
C VAL A 2 15.78 7.54 15.78
N ALA A 3 16.83 6.77 16.10
CA ALA A 3 16.92 6.04 17.37
C ALA A 3 16.96 6.93 18.63
N GLY A 4 17.41 8.19 18.50
CA GLY A 4 17.44 9.14 19.63
C GLY A 4 16.04 9.55 20.07
N ASN A 5 15.14 9.81 19.12
CA ASN A 5 13.81 10.34 19.41
C ASN A 5 12.89 9.34 20.11
N ARG A 6 13.00 8.02 19.83
CA ARG A 6 12.22 6.98 20.55
C ARG A 6 12.69 6.86 21.99
N TYR A 7 14.00 6.86 22.21
CA TYR A 7 14.57 6.81 23.56
C TYR A 7 14.16 8.05 24.36
N GLU A 8 14.22 9.23 23.76
CA GLU A 8 13.75 10.47 24.39
C GLU A 8 12.24 10.48 24.68
N LEU A 9 11.42 9.94 23.77
CA LEU A 9 9.98 9.77 24.01
C LEU A 9 9.73 8.85 25.21
N LYS A 10 10.45 7.73 25.27
CA LYS A 10 10.36 6.78 26.40
C LYS A 10 10.79 7.43 27.71
N LEU A 11 11.91 8.15 27.73
CA LEU A 11 12.37 8.88 28.92
C LEU A 11 11.35 9.93 29.38
N ARG A 12 10.72 10.66 28.46
CA ARG A 12 9.66 11.62 28.78
C ARG A 12 8.46 10.93 29.42
N GLN A 13 8.03 9.80 28.86
CA GLN A 13 6.92 9.02 29.40
C GLN A 13 7.24 8.44 30.78
N GLU A 14 8.45 7.88 30.96
CA GLU A 14 8.91 7.35 32.24
C GLU A 14 9.02 8.45 33.31
N ALA A 15 9.56 9.62 32.95
CA ALA A 15 9.65 10.77 33.85
C ALA A 15 8.26 11.28 34.29
N ARG A 16 7.26 11.17 33.41
CA ARG A 16 5.87 11.57 33.70
C ARG A 16 5.13 10.53 34.57
N GLY A 17 5.52 9.26 34.52
CA GLY A 17 4.90 8.19 35.29
C GLY A 17 3.40 8.06 34.99
N SER A 18 2.55 8.13 36.01
CA SER A 18 1.09 8.03 35.87
C SER A 18 0.38 9.37 35.62
N ALA A 19 1.11 10.49 35.54
CA ALA A 19 0.50 11.78 35.31
C ALA A 19 0.02 11.92 33.86
N LYS A 20 -1.16 12.53 33.65
CA LYS A 20 -1.66 12.82 32.30
C LYS A 20 -0.80 13.93 31.68
N PRO A 21 -0.42 13.83 30.39
CA PRO A 21 0.31 14.88 29.73
C PRO A 21 -0.51 16.16 29.65
N THR A 22 0.14 17.31 29.80
CA THR A 22 -0.40 18.58 29.32
C THR A 22 -0.60 18.53 27.81
N ARG A 23 -1.39 19.46 27.25
CA ARG A 23 -1.58 19.52 25.79
C ARG A 23 -0.26 19.69 25.03
N ALA A 24 0.62 20.57 25.52
CA ALA A 24 1.89 20.85 24.87
C ALA A 24 2.80 19.61 24.84
N GLU A 25 2.91 18.92 25.96
CA GLU A 25 3.65 17.66 26.08
C GLU A 25 3.09 16.57 25.16
N TRP A 26 1.76 16.41 25.12
CA TRP A 26 1.15 15.40 24.27
C TRP A 26 1.39 15.69 22.78
N ILE A 27 1.34 16.96 22.36
CA ILE A 27 1.65 17.37 20.98
C ILE A 27 3.09 17.02 20.62
N GLU A 28 4.04 17.25 21.54
CA GLU A 28 5.44 16.91 21.33
C GLU A 28 5.64 15.40 21.22
N ASP A 29 4.98 14.63 22.10
CA ASP A 29 5.03 13.17 22.08
C ASP A 29 4.40 12.60 20.79
N GLU A 30 3.26 13.14 20.36
CA GLU A 30 2.57 12.79 19.11
C GLU A 30 3.41 13.15 17.88
N GLY A 31 4.04 14.33 17.86
CA GLY A 31 4.96 14.71 16.80
C GLY A 31 6.14 13.74 16.66
N CYS A 32 6.67 13.25 17.78
CA CYS A 32 7.73 12.23 17.78
C CYS A 32 7.24 10.90 17.20
N ARG A 33 6.07 10.40 17.63
CA ARG A 33 5.47 9.16 17.08
C ARG A 33 5.23 9.27 15.58
N ARG A 34 4.59 10.35 15.14
CA ARG A 34 4.30 10.63 13.72
C ARG A 34 5.57 10.65 12.87
N THR A 35 6.65 11.25 13.37
CA THR A 35 7.96 11.25 12.70
C THR A 35 8.52 9.83 12.55
N TYR A 36 8.43 9.03 13.61
CA TYR A 36 8.94 7.65 13.61
C TYR A 36 8.17 6.78 12.59
N TYR A 37 6.85 6.89 12.56
CA TYR A 37 6.02 6.19 11.59
C TYR A 37 6.21 6.68 10.14
N ALA A 38 6.45 7.98 9.93
CA ALA A 38 6.79 8.49 8.61
C ALA A 38 8.10 7.88 8.08
N VAL A 39 9.11 7.75 8.94
CA VAL A 39 10.39 7.09 8.62
C VAL A 39 10.18 5.59 8.35
N TYR A 40 9.37 4.91 9.17
CA TYR A 40 9.01 3.51 8.98
C TYR A 40 8.35 3.26 7.62
N ILE A 41 7.40 4.12 7.24
CA ILE A 41 6.75 4.10 5.93
C ILE A 41 7.77 4.32 4.81
N PHE A 42 8.65 5.32 4.95
CA PHE A 42 9.68 5.60 3.96
C PHE A 42 10.61 4.39 3.71
N PHE A 43 11.09 3.74 4.77
CA PHE A 43 11.88 2.51 4.61
C PHE A 43 11.07 1.35 4.04
N GLY A 44 9.78 1.27 4.36
CA GLY A 44 8.85 0.34 3.71
C GLY A 44 8.75 0.56 2.20
N LEU A 45 8.72 1.82 1.75
CA LEU A 45 8.73 2.15 0.32
C LEU A 45 10.05 1.75 -0.35
N LEU A 46 11.20 1.99 0.28
CA LEU A 46 12.49 1.51 -0.25
C LEU A 46 12.54 -0.02 -0.33
N THR A 47 11.92 -0.71 0.63
CA THR A 47 11.76 -2.17 0.62
C THR A 47 10.87 -2.61 -0.54
N MET A 48 9.77 -1.91 -0.78
CA MET A 48 8.85 -2.19 -1.89
C MET A 48 9.47 -1.93 -3.26
N THR A 49 10.22 -0.84 -3.43
CA THR A 49 10.81 -0.50 -4.73
C THR A 49 12.04 -1.33 -5.04
N TYR A 50 12.96 -1.40 -4.08
CA TYR A 50 14.31 -1.90 -4.31
C TYR A 50 14.59 -3.18 -3.54
N ASN A 51 13.61 -3.78 -2.87
CA ASN A 51 13.85 -4.97 -2.05
C ASN A 51 14.94 -4.77 -0.97
N HIS A 52 15.19 -3.55 -0.52
CA HIS A 52 16.11 -3.34 0.60
C HIS A 52 15.53 -3.97 1.87
N THR A 53 16.38 -4.54 2.71
CA THR A 53 15.94 -4.96 4.05
C THR A 53 15.43 -3.73 4.80
N PRO A 54 14.24 -3.77 5.41
CA PRO A 54 13.72 -2.66 6.19
C PRO A 54 14.72 -2.24 7.27
N ALA A 55 15.04 -0.94 7.31
CA ALA A 55 15.96 -0.41 8.31
C ALA A 55 15.32 -0.25 9.70
N LEU A 56 13.99 -0.30 9.78
CA LEU A 56 13.21 -0.29 11.02
C LEU A 56 12.36 -1.55 11.08
N GLY A 57 12.52 -2.32 12.15
CA GLY A 57 11.79 -3.58 12.39
C GLY A 57 10.48 -3.39 13.16
N PHE A 58 9.65 -4.43 13.17
CA PHE A 58 8.39 -4.46 13.93
C PHE A 58 8.59 -4.20 15.42
N ASN A 59 9.57 -4.87 16.05
CA ASN A 59 9.88 -4.76 17.48
C ASN A 59 10.31 -3.34 17.89
N GLU A 60 10.64 -2.48 16.93
CA GLU A 60 10.94 -1.08 17.22
C GLU A 60 9.70 -0.22 17.46
N LEU A 61 8.52 -0.74 17.12
CA LEU A 61 7.24 -0.04 17.16
C LEU A 61 6.24 -0.70 18.11
N GLU A 62 6.50 -1.93 18.56
CA GLU A 62 5.53 -2.79 19.25
C GLU A 62 4.81 -2.12 20.43
N ASP A 63 5.52 -1.30 21.21
CA ASP A 63 5.02 -0.60 22.39
C ASP A 63 4.52 0.83 22.11
N LEU A 64 4.67 1.32 20.88
CA LEU A 64 4.26 2.66 20.50
C LEU A 64 2.76 2.70 20.21
N GLN A 65 2.13 3.78 20.69
CA GLN A 65 0.77 4.12 20.28
C GLN A 65 0.73 4.46 18.79
N LEU A 66 -0.36 4.10 18.13
CA LEU A 66 -0.65 4.52 16.76
C LEU A 66 -0.90 6.04 16.70
N PRO A 67 -0.59 6.69 15.56
CA PRO A 67 -0.78 8.13 15.44
C PRO A 67 -2.27 8.48 15.53
N SER A 68 -2.57 9.59 16.20
CA SER A 68 -3.94 10.09 16.38
C SER A 68 -4.49 10.70 15.09
N THR A 69 -5.76 11.08 15.11
CA THR A 69 -6.37 11.90 14.05
C THR A 69 -5.73 13.30 13.98
N GLU A 70 -5.76 13.90 12.80
CA GLU A 70 -5.36 15.30 12.58
C GLU A 70 -6.22 16.27 13.40
N ALA A 71 -7.51 15.96 13.54
CA ALA A 71 -8.44 16.77 14.32
C ALA A 71 -8.01 16.85 15.79
N LEU A 72 -7.62 15.71 16.40
CA LEU A 72 -7.14 15.71 17.77
C LEU A 72 -5.77 16.41 17.89
N TRP A 73 -4.88 16.20 16.92
CA TRP A 73 -3.54 16.81 16.94
C TRP A 73 -3.59 18.35 16.87
N ASN A 74 -4.53 18.88 16.08
CA ASN A 74 -4.72 20.32 15.91
C ASN A 74 -5.74 20.92 16.88
N LEU A 75 -6.36 20.11 17.74
CA LEU A 75 -7.44 20.55 18.64
C LEU A 75 -6.95 21.67 19.57
N GLN A 76 -7.67 22.79 19.58
CA GLN A 76 -7.45 23.90 20.51
C GLN A 76 -8.54 23.86 21.58
N VAL A 77 -8.13 23.92 22.85
CA VAL A 77 -9.02 23.94 24.00
C VAL A 77 -8.63 25.09 24.94
N PRO A 78 -9.59 25.65 25.72
CA PRO A 78 -9.33 26.82 26.55
C PRO A 78 -8.46 26.52 27.78
N ASP A 79 -8.47 25.29 28.29
CA ASP A 79 -7.78 24.88 29.51
C ASP A 79 -7.42 23.39 29.52
N GLU A 80 -6.55 22.97 30.44
CA GLU A 80 -6.05 21.59 30.54
C GLU A 80 -7.14 20.58 30.97
N THR A 81 -8.18 20.99 31.70
CA THR A 81 -9.29 20.10 32.07
C THR A 81 -10.06 19.68 30.83
N SER A 82 -10.41 20.67 30.00
CA SER A 82 -11.05 20.46 28.70
C SER A 82 -10.18 19.58 27.79
N TRP A 83 -8.86 19.75 27.82
CA TRP A 83 -7.92 18.88 27.08
C TRP A 83 -8.01 17.43 27.53
N HIS A 84 -7.90 17.16 28.83
CA HIS A 84 -7.93 15.79 29.36
C HIS A 84 -9.27 15.08 29.13
N GLU A 85 -10.38 15.82 29.15
CA GLU A 85 -11.69 15.29 28.79
C GLU A 85 -11.76 14.85 27.33
N GLN A 86 -11.21 15.64 26.41
CA GLN A 86 -11.20 15.30 24.98
C GLN A 86 -10.24 14.14 24.70
N LEU A 87 -9.05 14.16 25.29
CA LEU A 87 -8.07 13.07 25.16
C LEU A 87 -8.65 11.74 25.64
N GLY A 88 -9.46 11.74 26.70
CA GLY A 88 -10.11 10.54 27.23
C GLY A 88 -11.17 9.91 26.31
N LYS A 89 -11.69 10.63 25.31
CA LYS A 89 -12.66 10.11 24.34
C LYS A 89 -12.02 9.29 23.23
N TYR A 90 -10.73 9.50 22.98
CA TYR A 90 -9.97 8.87 21.90
C TYR A 90 -8.88 7.97 22.50
N PRO A 91 -9.23 6.76 22.98
CA PRO A 91 -8.24 5.84 23.52
C PRO A 91 -7.20 5.52 22.45
N ALA A 92 -5.93 5.66 22.81
CA ALA A 92 -4.83 5.34 21.92
C ALA A 92 -4.70 3.82 21.80
N VAL A 93 -4.67 3.32 20.56
CA VAL A 93 -4.42 1.90 20.26
C VAL A 93 -2.91 1.70 20.12
N VAL A 94 -2.38 0.63 20.72
CA VAL A 94 -0.95 0.27 20.60
C VAL A 94 -0.70 -0.47 19.28
N PHE A 95 0.45 -0.25 18.65
CA PHE A 95 0.80 -0.84 17.36
C PHE A 95 0.76 -2.37 17.36
N LEU A 96 1.31 -3.02 18.40
CA LEU A 96 1.24 -4.48 18.54
C LEU A 96 -0.20 -4.97 18.69
N GLU A 97 -1.01 -4.33 19.53
CA GLU A 97 -2.41 -4.69 19.74
C GLU A 97 -3.20 -4.59 18.43
N ALA A 98 -3.06 -3.48 17.70
CA ALA A 98 -3.68 -3.32 16.39
C ALA A 98 -3.25 -4.41 15.40
N HIS A 99 -1.96 -4.77 15.41
CA HIS A 99 -1.45 -5.85 14.56
C HIS A 99 -2.07 -7.20 14.93
N GLU A 100 -2.11 -7.55 16.21
CA GLU A 100 -2.73 -8.80 16.69
C GLU A 100 -4.21 -8.87 16.32
N ASN A 101 -4.97 -7.78 16.49
CA ASN A 101 -6.38 -7.70 16.12
C ASN A 101 -6.58 -8.01 14.62
N LEU A 102 -5.75 -7.44 13.74
CA LEU A 102 -5.81 -7.74 12.30
C LEU A 102 -5.62 -9.23 12.02
N PHE A 103 -4.65 -9.88 12.67
CA PHE A 103 -4.37 -11.31 12.51
C PHE A 103 -5.42 -12.23 13.17
N GLN A 104 -6.23 -11.70 14.08
CA GLN A 104 -7.37 -12.39 14.70
C GLN A 104 -8.68 -12.18 13.93
N GLY A 105 -8.72 -11.30 12.93
CA GLY A 105 -9.94 -10.97 12.20
C GLY A 105 -10.78 -9.86 12.85
N GLU A 106 -10.21 -9.14 13.81
CA GLU A 106 -10.89 -8.11 14.59
C GLU A 106 -10.65 -6.72 13.99
N ALA A 107 -11.67 -6.19 13.32
CA ALA A 107 -11.59 -4.85 12.74
C ALA A 107 -11.51 -3.79 13.85
N THR A 108 -10.55 -2.88 13.72
CA THR A 108 -10.26 -1.85 14.74
C THR A 108 -10.46 -0.46 14.16
N THR A 109 -10.89 0.50 14.99
CA THR A 109 -11.00 1.91 14.60
C THR A 109 -9.62 2.54 14.51
N TYR A 110 -9.30 3.12 13.35
CA TYR A 110 -8.03 3.76 13.07
C TYR A 110 -8.20 5.22 12.68
N SER A 111 -7.18 6.03 12.96
CA SER A 111 -6.97 7.29 12.23
C SER A 111 -6.50 7.00 10.80
N SER A 112 -6.64 7.97 9.91
CA SER A 112 -6.17 7.88 8.52
C SER A 112 -4.67 7.61 8.43
N PHE A 113 -3.88 8.17 9.36
CA PHE A 113 -2.45 7.92 9.43
C PHE A 113 -2.15 6.52 10.00
N ALA A 114 -2.85 6.10 11.06
CA ALA A 114 -2.71 4.77 11.62
C ALA A 114 -3.01 3.68 10.58
N THR A 115 -4.06 3.88 9.77
CA THR A 115 -4.39 3.01 8.63
C THR A 115 -3.22 2.85 7.65
N ARG A 116 -2.55 3.95 7.30
CA ARG A 116 -1.37 3.94 6.41
C ARG A 116 -0.15 3.27 7.06
N VAL A 117 0.00 3.37 8.38
CA VAL A 117 1.03 2.67 9.16
C VAL A 117 0.77 1.17 9.17
N MET A 118 -0.46 0.74 9.48
CA MET A 118 -0.79 -0.68 9.60
C MET A 118 -0.63 -1.42 8.27
N ILE A 119 -0.98 -0.81 7.13
CA ILE A 119 -0.75 -1.49 5.85
C ILE A 119 0.74 -1.61 5.50
N ASN A 120 1.58 -0.69 5.98
CA ASN A 120 3.03 -0.83 5.85
C ASN A 120 3.54 -2.04 6.63
N ALA A 121 3.02 -2.25 7.84
CA ALA A 121 3.36 -3.41 8.65
C ALA A 121 2.97 -4.71 7.95
N LEU A 122 1.73 -4.82 7.47
CA LEU A 122 1.27 -6.00 6.74
C LEU A 122 2.07 -6.25 5.45
N PHE A 123 2.42 -5.18 4.72
CA PHE A 123 3.29 -5.30 3.55
C PHE A 123 4.66 -5.90 3.93
N LEU A 124 5.27 -5.44 5.03
CA LEU A 124 6.55 -5.97 5.48
C LEU A 124 6.44 -7.42 5.97
N GLU A 125 5.35 -7.80 6.63
CA GLU A 125 5.06 -9.20 6.99
C GLU A 125 4.96 -10.10 5.73
N VAL A 126 4.25 -9.66 4.69
CA VAL A 126 4.22 -10.34 3.39
C VAL A 126 5.63 -10.45 2.79
N TRP A 127 6.42 -9.38 2.85
CA TRP A 127 7.79 -9.34 2.35
C TRP A 127 8.71 -10.34 3.08
N TYR A 128 8.62 -10.41 4.40
CA TYR A 128 9.37 -11.36 5.23
C TYR A 128 8.93 -12.80 4.96
N HIS A 129 7.62 -13.05 4.91
CA HIS A 129 7.08 -14.36 4.60
C HIS A 129 7.62 -14.87 3.26
N LYS A 130 7.59 -14.08 2.18
CA LYS A 130 8.13 -14.49 0.87
C LYS A 130 9.65 -14.70 0.83
N ARG A 131 10.38 -14.34 1.89
CA ARG A 131 11.83 -14.57 2.04
C ARG A 131 12.17 -15.70 3.00
N SER A 132 11.18 -16.24 3.69
CA SER A 132 11.36 -17.43 4.52
C SER A 132 11.63 -18.65 3.62
N PRO A 133 12.66 -19.47 3.90
CA PRO A 133 12.90 -20.72 3.17
C PRO A 133 11.69 -21.66 3.16
N GLU A 134 10.88 -21.62 4.22
CA GLU A 134 9.70 -22.45 4.42
C GLU A 134 8.41 -21.83 3.84
N ALA A 135 8.46 -20.65 3.22
CA ALA A 135 7.27 -19.90 2.78
C ALA A 135 6.31 -20.71 1.91
N LEU A 136 6.86 -21.54 1.00
CA LEU A 136 6.07 -22.37 0.09
C LEU A 136 5.28 -23.48 0.81
N GLN A 137 5.68 -23.85 2.04
CA GLN A 137 5.06 -24.88 2.85
C GLN A 137 4.22 -24.29 4.00
N ASP A 138 4.43 -23.02 4.32
CA ASP A 138 3.75 -22.32 5.41
C ASP A 138 2.39 -21.72 4.99
N VAL A 139 1.47 -22.63 4.68
CA VAL A 139 0.09 -22.30 4.28
C VAL A 139 -0.67 -21.58 5.41
N VAL A 140 -0.30 -21.84 6.67
CA VAL A 140 -0.95 -21.24 7.85
C VAL A 140 -0.63 -19.75 7.93
N THR A 141 0.64 -19.37 7.79
CA THR A 141 1.04 -17.95 7.78
C THR A 141 0.46 -17.24 6.57
N GLU A 142 0.46 -17.88 5.38
CA GLU A 142 -0.13 -17.28 4.18
C GLU A 142 -1.64 -17.02 4.37
N TYR A 143 -2.38 -17.96 4.97
CA TYR A 143 -3.78 -17.77 5.33
C TYR A 143 -3.98 -16.61 6.31
N LYS A 144 -3.15 -16.53 7.37
CA LYS A 144 -3.21 -15.45 8.35
C LYS A 144 -2.91 -14.08 7.73
N LEU A 145 -1.98 -14.00 6.79
CA LEU A 145 -1.69 -12.76 6.05
C LEU A 145 -2.87 -12.32 5.19
N ARG A 146 -3.55 -13.27 4.52
CA ARG A 146 -4.80 -12.96 3.79
C ARG A 146 -5.87 -12.42 4.74
N LEU A 147 -6.10 -13.10 5.86
CA LEU A 147 -7.04 -12.66 6.89
C LEU A 147 -6.71 -11.25 7.40
N ALA A 148 -5.45 -10.98 7.70
CA ALA A 148 -5.01 -9.68 8.19
C ALA A 148 -5.22 -8.56 7.17
N LEU A 149 -4.91 -8.81 5.90
CA LEU A 149 -5.17 -7.88 4.80
C LEU A 149 -6.68 -7.61 4.62
N GLU A 150 -7.50 -8.65 4.62
CA GLU A 150 -8.98 -8.51 4.54
C GLU A 150 -9.54 -7.73 5.74
N THR A 151 -9.00 -7.96 6.93
CA THR A 151 -9.43 -7.30 8.16
C THR A 151 -9.01 -5.83 8.17
N TRP A 152 -7.83 -5.53 7.63
CA TRP A 152 -7.38 -4.16 7.42
C TRP A 152 -8.32 -3.41 6.47
N GLU A 153 -8.73 -4.03 5.35
CA GLU A 153 -9.68 -3.40 4.43
C GLU A 153 -11.04 -3.16 5.08
N LYS A 154 -11.57 -4.14 5.83
CA LYS A 154 -12.83 -3.99 6.58
C LYS A 154 -12.76 -2.85 7.60
N SER A 155 -11.59 -2.64 8.21
CA SER A 155 -11.36 -1.56 9.18
C SER A 155 -11.45 -0.16 8.54
N LEU A 156 -11.31 -0.03 7.22
CA LEU A 156 -11.49 1.25 6.53
C LEU A 156 -12.91 1.82 6.68
N GLY A 157 -13.92 0.97 6.80
CA GLY A 157 -15.31 1.39 7.05
C GLY A 157 -15.54 1.93 8.46
N LEU A 158 -14.62 1.63 9.39
CA LEU A 158 -14.64 2.10 10.78
C LEU A 158 -13.77 3.32 11.01
N CYS A 159 -12.91 3.68 10.05
CA CYS A 159 -12.04 4.84 10.16
C CYS A 159 -12.86 6.10 10.39
N GLU A 160 -12.47 6.89 11.39
CA GLU A 160 -13.18 8.13 11.69
C GLU A 160 -13.11 9.07 10.47
N PRO A 161 -14.23 9.66 10.04
CA PRO A 161 -14.22 10.60 8.94
C PRO A 161 -13.42 11.85 9.33
N GLU A 162 -12.20 11.96 8.80
CA GLU A 162 -11.33 13.10 9.06
C GLU A 162 -11.50 14.20 8.00
N PRO A 163 -11.66 15.46 8.40
CA PRO A 163 -11.72 16.58 7.47
C PRO A 163 -10.35 16.75 6.81
N VAL A 164 -10.32 16.71 5.48
CA VAL A 164 -9.09 16.97 4.72
C VAL A 164 -8.76 18.46 4.84
N SER A 165 -7.68 18.78 5.55
CA SER A 165 -7.29 20.16 5.87
C SER A 165 -6.77 20.94 4.65
N ALA A 166 -6.32 20.23 3.61
CA ALA A 166 -5.79 20.80 2.38
C ALA A 166 -6.78 20.62 1.20
N PRO A 167 -7.01 21.65 0.38
CA PRO A 167 -7.79 21.49 -0.84
C PRO A 167 -7.03 20.55 -1.78
N LEU A 168 -7.54 19.33 -1.93
CA LEU A 168 -7.03 18.40 -2.93
C LEU A 168 -7.51 18.86 -4.29
N SER A 169 -6.57 19.08 -5.21
CA SER A 169 -6.88 19.26 -6.64
C SER A 169 -7.16 17.90 -7.33
N ALA A 170 -7.18 16.82 -6.54
CA ALA A 170 -7.26 15.46 -7.02
C ALA A 170 -8.72 15.03 -7.27
N PRO A 171 -8.97 14.20 -8.29
CA PRO A 171 -10.31 13.71 -8.61
C PRO A 171 -10.85 12.67 -7.61
N HIS A 172 -10.02 12.17 -6.69
CA HIS A 172 -10.41 11.13 -5.75
C HIS A 172 -11.21 11.69 -4.57
N LYS A 173 -12.28 11.00 -4.20
CA LYS A 173 -13.07 11.30 -3.00
C LYS A 173 -12.47 10.52 -1.82
N GLY A 174 -12.15 11.20 -0.72
CA GLY A 174 -11.68 10.58 0.52
C GLY A 174 -10.36 11.15 1.02
N HIS A 175 -9.88 10.61 2.15
CA HIS A 175 -8.65 11.08 2.79
C HIS A 175 -7.40 10.61 2.02
N PRO A 176 -6.41 11.47 1.72
CA PRO A 176 -5.22 11.12 0.95
C PRO A 176 -4.41 9.95 1.51
N LEU A 177 -4.25 9.89 2.83
CA LEU A 177 -3.53 8.79 3.48
C LEU A 177 -4.23 7.44 3.29
N ILE A 178 -5.58 7.42 3.29
CA ILE A 178 -6.36 6.21 3.03
C ILE A 178 -6.26 5.84 1.54
N PHE A 179 -6.26 6.82 0.65
CA PHE A 179 -6.06 6.62 -0.79
C PHE A 179 -4.69 5.97 -1.07
N ASN A 180 -3.61 6.51 -0.49
CA ASN A 180 -2.27 5.93 -0.60
C ASN A 180 -2.19 4.53 0.05
N ALA A 181 -2.84 4.35 1.20
CA ALA A 181 -2.86 3.08 1.90
C ALA A 181 -3.57 1.98 1.11
N ARG A 182 -4.63 2.31 0.36
CA ARG A 182 -5.30 1.38 -0.57
C ARG A 182 -4.38 0.90 -1.70
N ALA A 183 -3.50 1.78 -2.21
CA ALA A 183 -2.50 1.36 -3.20
C ALA A 183 -1.54 0.32 -2.62
N MET A 184 -1.03 0.57 -1.39
CA MET A 184 -0.18 -0.39 -0.67
C MET A 184 -0.91 -1.71 -0.38
N TYR A 185 -2.20 -1.66 -0.06
CA TYR A 185 -3.02 -2.86 0.19
C TYR A 185 -3.13 -3.76 -1.04
N ARG A 186 -3.48 -3.17 -2.19
CA ARG A 186 -3.52 -3.90 -3.47
C ARG A 186 -2.17 -4.51 -3.80
N ASN A 187 -1.09 -3.77 -3.55
CA ASN A 187 0.26 -4.25 -3.73
C ASN A 187 0.60 -5.42 -2.79
N ALA A 188 0.30 -5.32 -1.50
CA ALA A 188 0.56 -6.37 -0.52
C ALA A 188 -0.19 -7.66 -0.86
N ARG A 189 -1.47 -7.58 -1.25
CA ARG A 189 -2.25 -8.74 -1.75
C ARG A 189 -1.62 -9.35 -3.00
N THR A 190 -1.20 -8.52 -3.95
CA THR A 190 -0.54 -8.97 -5.18
C THR A 190 0.78 -9.68 -4.88
N ARG A 191 1.60 -9.10 -4.01
CA ARG A 191 2.90 -9.64 -3.59
C ARG A 191 2.78 -10.91 -2.73
N LEU A 192 1.63 -11.11 -2.09
CA LEU A 192 1.32 -12.37 -1.41
C LEU A 192 1.05 -13.50 -2.40
N GLU A 193 0.53 -13.21 -3.59
CA GLU A 193 0.28 -14.25 -4.62
C GLU A 193 1.45 -14.38 -5.63
N VAL A 194 2.16 -13.29 -5.91
CA VAL A 194 3.23 -13.24 -6.93
C VAL A 194 4.54 -12.74 -6.35
N ASP A 195 5.59 -13.56 -6.44
CA ASP A 195 6.94 -13.14 -6.07
C ASP A 195 7.62 -12.33 -7.19
N LEU A 196 7.55 -11.01 -7.05
CA LEU A 196 8.21 -10.04 -7.93
C LEU A 196 9.60 -9.58 -7.38
N LYS A 197 10.24 -10.36 -6.49
CA LYS A 197 11.57 -10.03 -5.93
C LYS A 197 12.63 -9.71 -7.00
N PRO A 198 12.82 -10.52 -8.07
CA PRO A 198 13.84 -10.22 -9.08
C PRO A 198 13.59 -8.92 -9.84
N VAL A 199 12.32 -8.52 -9.99
CA VAL A 199 11.99 -7.22 -10.59
C VAL A 199 12.50 -6.09 -9.70
N GLN A 200 12.27 -6.18 -8.38
CA GLN A 200 12.80 -5.20 -7.43
C GLN A 200 14.33 -5.18 -7.37
N GLU A 201 14.97 -6.34 -7.49
CA GLU A 201 16.44 -6.44 -7.50
C GLU A 201 17.03 -5.82 -8.77
N ALA A 202 16.41 -6.04 -9.94
CA ALA A 202 16.80 -5.39 -11.19
C ALA A 202 16.61 -3.86 -11.13
N LEU A 203 15.53 -3.39 -10.51
CA LEU A 203 15.26 -1.95 -10.35
C LEU A 203 16.36 -1.18 -9.63
N ARG A 204 17.17 -1.85 -8.77
CA ARG A 204 18.32 -1.21 -8.08
C ARG A 204 19.37 -0.66 -9.01
N TYR A 205 19.56 -1.30 -10.16
CA TYR A 205 20.63 -0.97 -11.10
C TYR A 205 20.17 0.01 -12.18
N HIS A 206 18.87 0.30 -12.23
CA HIS A 206 18.27 1.24 -13.19
C HIS A 206 18.56 0.88 -14.66
N ASP A 207 18.83 -0.39 -14.97
CA ASP A 207 18.96 -0.88 -16.35
C ASP A 207 17.58 -1.31 -16.89
N PRO A 208 17.03 -0.64 -17.91
CA PRO A 208 15.70 -0.93 -18.42
C PRO A 208 15.59 -2.31 -19.09
N TYR A 209 16.68 -2.85 -19.66
CA TYR A 209 16.68 -4.17 -20.29
C TYR A 209 16.68 -5.28 -19.24
N GLU A 210 17.45 -5.14 -18.16
CA GLU A 210 17.42 -6.09 -17.05
C GLU A 210 16.07 -6.08 -16.34
N VAL A 211 15.49 -4.90 -16.11
CA VAL A 211 14.16 -4.76 -15.51
C VAL A 211 13.09 -5.40 -16.39
N ALA A 212 13.09 -5.11 -17.71
CA ALA A 212 12.15 -5.72 -18.64
C ALA A 212 12.28 -7.25 -18.69
N ALA A 213 13.52 -7.77 -18.73
CA ALA A 213 13.77 -9.20 -18.70
C ALA A 213 13.27 -9.85 -17.39
N ALA A 214 13.50 -9.21 -16.25
CA ALA A 214 13.01 -9.68 -14.95
C ALA A 214 11.47 -9.68 -14.88
N MET A 215 10.82 -8.65 -15.43
CA MET A 215 9.36 -8.57 -15.54
C MET A 215 8.81 -9.71 -16.41
N SER A 216 9.35 -9.92 -17.61
CA SER A 216 8.91 -11.01 -18.50
C SER A 216 9.10 -12.40 -17.88
N ASN A 217 10.24 -12.61 -17.21
CA ASN A 217 10.54 -13.88 -16.54
C ASN A 217 9.67 -14.14 -15.29
N ALA A 218 8.96 -13.15 -14.77
CA ALA A 218 8.01 -13.34 -13.69
C ALA A 218 6.74 -14.12 -14.13
N ARG A 219 6.55 -14.37 -15.43
CA ARG A 219 5.42 -15.14 -16.00
C ARG A 219 5.16 -16.44 -15.25
N ASP A 220 6.21 -17.20 -14.93
CA ASP A 220 6.07 -18.53 -14.32
C ASP A 220 5.60 -18.48 -12.86
N ARG A 221 5.65 -17.30 -12.24
CA ARG A 221 5.17 -17.06 -10.88
C ARG A 221 3.72 -16.59 -10.82
N VAL A 222 3.19 -16.10 -11.95
CA VAL A 222 1.78 -15.74 -12.07
C VAL A 222 0.99 -17.01 -12.35
N LYS A 223 0.43 -17.58 -11.29
CA LYS A 223 -0.37 -18.81 -11.37
C LYS A 223 -1.80 -18.52 -11.80
N ARG A 224 -2.37 -19.36 -12.64
CA ARG A 224 -3.80 -19.37 -12.97
C ARG A 224 -4.57 -20.11 -11.87
N SER A 225 -5.15 -19.35 -10.93
CA SER A 225 -5.86 -19.89 -9.76
C SER A 225 -7.02 -18.99 -9.34
N SER A 226 -7.92 -19.51 -8.51
CA SER A 226 -9.03 -18.74 -7.94
C SER A 226 -8.56 -17.54 -7.11
N GLU A 227 -7.45 -17.67 -6.38
CA GLU A 227 -6.89 -16.56 -5.60
C GLU A 227 -6.22 -15.52 -6.49
N MET A 228 -5.61 -15.95 -7.61
CA MET A 228 -5.11 -15.01 -8.60
C MET A 228 -6.22 -14.16 -9.20
N ILE A 229 -7.40 -14.73 -9.47
CA ILE A 229 -8.54 -13.95 -10.01
C ILE A 229 -8.88 -12.76 -9.11
N LYS A 230 -8.87 -12.94 -7.78
CA LYS A 230 -9.11 -11.83 -6.83
C LYS A 230 -8.06 -10.73 -6.93
N VAL A 231 -6.81 -11.09 -7.22
CA VAL A 231 -5.73 -10.11 -7.49
C VAL A 231 -5.94 -9.42 -8.84
N ILE A 232 -6.38 -10.16 -9.85
CA ILE A 232 -6.67 -9.63 -11.19
C ILE A 232 -7.84 -8.65 -11.16
N GLU A 233 -8.84 -8.87 -10.30
CA GLU A 233 -9.92 -7.90 -10.05
C GLU A 233 -9.37 -6.56 -9.53
N GLU A 234 -8.45 -6.57 -8.56
CA GLU A 234 -7.79 -5.34 -8.07
C GLU A 234 -6.95 -4.65 -9.15
N CYS A 235 -6.26 -5.44 -9.99
CA CYS A 235 -5.51 -4.91 -11.12
C CYS A 235 -6.45 -4.26 -12.15
N TYR A 236 -7.57 -4.91 -12.44
CA TYR A 236 -8.60 -4.41 -13.33
C TYR A 236 -9.17 -3.09 -12.81
N ASP A 237 -9.56 -3.01 -11.55
CA ASP A 237 -10.12 -1.79 -10.97
C ASP A 237 -9.14 -0.60 -11.04
N CYS A 238 -7.84 -0.89 -10.91
CA CYS A 238 -6.77 0.09 -11.07
C CYS A 238 -6.70 0.64 -12.50
N ILE A 239 -6.67 -0.24 -13.51
CA ILE A 239 -6.55 0.19 -14.92
C ILE A 239 -7.88 0.76 -15.47
N GLU A 240 -9.03 0.22 -15.04
CA GLU A 240 -10.35 0.73 -15.39
C GLU A 240 -10.49 2.19 -14.97
N THR A 241 -10.08 2.52 -13.74
CA THR A 241 -10.09 3.90 -13.26
C THR A 241 -9.28 4.82 -14.17
N ALA A 242 -8.08 4.38 -14.58
CA ALA A 242 -7.22 5.16 -15.47
C ALA A 242 -7.83 5.35 -16.87
N VAL A 243 -8.45 4.31 -17.42
CA VAL A 243 -9.11 4.33 -18.74
C VAL A 243 -10.35 5.21 -18.72
N ILE A 244 -11.23 5.05 -17.73
CA ILE A 244 -12.48 5.82 -17.60
C ILE A 244 -12.20 7.31 -17.41
N GLN A 245 -11.20 7.67 -16.60
CA GLN A 245 -10.78 9.07 -16.42
C GLN A 245 -10.01 9.64 -17.62
N GLY A 246 -9.54 8.77 -18.51
CA GLY A 246 -8.70 9.11 -19.65
C GLY A 246 -7.22 9.02 -19.31
N VAL A 247 -6.52 8.06 -19.92
CA VAL A 247 -5.12 7.72 -19.59
C VAL A 247 -4.17 8.91 -19.72
N ARG A 248 -4.30 9.71 -20.78
CA ARG A 248 -3.49 10.94 -20.94
C ARG A 248 -3.78 11.99 -19.88
N TRP A 249 -5.04 12.11 -19.46
CA TRP A 249 -5.39 13.05 -18.41
C TRP A 249 -4.78 12.61 -17.09
N VAL A 250 -4.95 11.33 -16.74
CA VAL A 250 -4.35 10.73 -15.55
C VAL A 250 -2.83 10.86 -15.58
N ALA A 251 -2.15 10.52 -16.67
CA ALA A 251 -0.69 10.64 -16.77
C ALA A 251 -0.18 12.07 -16.49
N ARG A 252 -0.95 13.10 -16.89
CA ARG A 252 -0.56 14.51 -16.71
C ARG A 252 -0.95 15.11 -15.36
N THR A 253 -2.05 14.67 -14.77
CA THR A 253 -2.60 15.26 -13.53
C THR A 253 -2.33 14.42 -12.28
N SER A 254 -2.13 13.12 -12.43
CA SER A 254 -1.80 12.23 -11.32
C SER A 254 -0.50 12.57 -10.59
N PRO A 255 0.60 13.01 -11.24
CA PRO A 255 1.88 13.19 -10.55
C PRO A 255 1.84 14.34 -9.53
N THR A 256 0.94 15.31 -9.70
CA THR A 256 0.74 16.42 -8.76
C THR A 256 -0.25 16.08 -7.64
N ASN A 257 -0.94 14.94 -7.73
CA ASN A 257 -2.08 14.58 -6.88
C ASN A 257 -1.94 13.21 -6.21
N TRP A 258 -1.01 12.38 -6.66
CA TRP A 258 -0.69 11.07 -6.10
C TRP A 258 0.60 11.12 -5.31
N SER A 259 0.70 10.28 -4.30
CA SER A 259 1.98 9.97 -3.69
C SER A 259 2.73 8.91 -4.51
N VAL A 260 4.02 8.76 -4.20
CA VAL A 260 4.96 7.83 -4.88
C VAL A 260 4.50 6.36 -4.84
N GLU A 261 3.64 6.00 -3.89
CA GLU A 261 3.00 4.67 -3.80
C GLU A 261 2.29 4.28 -5.10
N HIS A 262 1.55 5.18 -5.72
CA HIS A 262 0.66 4.85 -6.84
C HIS A 262 1.39 4.34 -8.08
N PRO A 263 2.41 5.05 -8.64
CA PRO A 263 3.14 4.53 -9.78
C PRO A 263 3.89 3.23 -9.45
N LEU A 264 4.43 3.09 -8.24
CA LEU A 264 5.16 1.90 -7.81
C LEU A 264 4.24 0.67 -7.64
N CYS A 265 3.15 0.83 -6.89
CA CYS A 265 2.17 -0.24 -6.68
C CYS A 265 1.50 -0.60 -8.00
N GLY A 266 1.16 0.41 -8.81
CA GLY A 266 0.56 0.22 -10.13
C GLY A 266 1.46 -0.55 -11.09
N MET A 267 2.79 -0.34 -11.03
CA MET A 267 3.74 -1.12 -11.83
C MET A 267 3.62 -2.62 -11.52
N ASP A 268 3.62 -3.01 -10.25
CA ASP A 268 3.46 -4.42 -9.85
C ASP A 268 2.12 -5.00 -10.33
N LEU A 269 1.02 -4.24 -10.14
CA LEU A 269 -0.31 -4.67 -10.58
C LEU A 269 -0.35 -4.89 -12.10
N MET A 270 0.24 -3.98 -12.87
CA MET A 270 0.21 -4.08 -14.34
C MET A 270 1.15 -5.14 -14.89
N ILE A 271 2.29 -5.40 -14.23
CA ILE A 271 3.11 -6.58 -14.53
C ILE A 271 2.26 -7.85 -14.37
N VAL A 272 1.60 -8.01 -13.22
CA VAL A 272 0.79 -9.21 -12.93
C VAL A 272 -0.38 -9.34 -13.92
N LEU A 273 -1.11 -8.26 -14.17
CA LEU A 273 -2.22 -8.26 -15.13
C LEU A 273 -1.77 -8.65 -16.54
N SER A 274 -0.73 -8.00 -17.06
CA SER A 274 -0.19 -8.30 -18.40
C SER A 274 0.28 -9.74 -18.52
N LEU A 275 1.00 -10.25 -17.51
CA LEU A 275 1.49 -11.62 -17.52
C LEU A 275 0.37 -12.66 -17.38
N TRP A 276 -0.64 -12.41 -16.54
CA TRP A 276 -1.79 -13.29 -16.41
C TRP A 276 -2.59 -13.38 -17.72
N LEU A 277 -2.85 -12.25 -18.37
CA LEU A 277 -3.47 -12.20 -19.70
C LEU A 277 -2.61 -12.95 -20.73
N TYR A 278 -1.30 -12.75 -20.72
CA TYR A 278 -0.39 -13.43 -21.64
C TYR A 278 -0.47 -14.95 -21.47
N ARG A 279 -0.54 -15.43 -20.22
CA ARG A 279 -0.72 -16.86 -19.93
C ARG A 279 -2.06 -17.38 -20.46
N LEU A 280 -3.16 -16.65 -20.29
CA LEU A 280 -4.44 -17.07 -20.87
C LEU A 280 -4.43 -17.12 -22.40
N GLU A 281 -3.67 -16.24 -23.04
CA GLU A 281 -3.56 -16.18 -24.50
C GLU A 281 -2.65 -17.25 -25.10
N HIS A 282 -1.71 -17.83 -24.32
CA HIS A 282 -0.64 -18.70 -24.84
C HIS A 282 -0.50 -20.06 -24.15
N ASP A 283 -1.01 -20.24 -22.93
CA ASP A 283 -0.98 -21.54 -22.27
C ASP A 283 -1.96 -22.49 -22.98
N GLU A 284 -1.58 -23.76 -23.13
CA GLU A 284 -2.44 -24.77 -23.79
C GLU A 284 -3.69 -25.12 -22.96
N GLU A 285 -3.66 -24.85 -21.66
CA GLU A 285 -4.78 -25.09 -20.75
C GLU A 285 -5.94 -24.14 -21.06
N PRO A 286 -7.17 -24.65 -21.30
CA PRO A 286 -8.32 -23.80 -21.59
C PRO A 286 -8.66 -22.90 -20.39
N ALA A 287 -9.17 -21.70 -20.66
CA ALA A 287 -9.65 -20.79 -19.62
C ALA A 287 -10.82 -21.41 -18.85
N THR A 288 -10.82 -21.29 -17.52
CA THR A 288 -12.03 -21.56 -16.73
C THR A 288 -13.12 -20.54 -17.05
N PRO A 289 -14.40 -20.79 -16.71
CA PRO A 289 -15.46 -19.81 -16.91
C PRO A 289 -15.18 -18.45 -16.24
N GLU A 290 -14.60 -18.47 -15.03
CA GLU A 290 -14.23 -17.27 -14.27
C GLU A 290 -13.08 -16.51 -14.96
N GLU A 291 -12.04 -17.22 -15.39
CA GLU A 291 -10.93 -16.64 -16.14
C GLU A 291 -11.40 -16.02 -17.46
N GLY A 292 -12.27 -16.73 -18.20
CA GLY A 292 -12.84 -16.26 -19.45
C GLY A 292 -13.71 -15.01 -19.27
N ALA A 293 -14.52 -14.97 -18.21
CA ALA A 293 -15.33 -13.80 -17.87
C ALA A 293 -14.44 -12.59 -17.53
N MET A 294 -13.40 -12.79 -16.73
CA MET A 294 -12.46 -11.74 -16.37
C MET A 294 -11.66 -11.23 -17.57
N TYR A 295 -11.16 -12.14 -18.44
CA TYR A 295 -10.50 -11.78 -19.70
C TYR A 295 -11.40 -10.95 -20.60
N TYR A 296 -12.66 -11.37 -20.77
CA TYR A 296 -13.64 -10.63 -21.56
C TYR A 296 -13.90 -9.23 -20.99
N LYS A 297 -14.01 -9.11 -19.66
CA LYS A 297 -14.16 -7.83 -18.96
C LYS A 297 -12.98 -6.89 -19.25
N VAL A 298 -11.74 -7.38 -19.18
CA VAL A 298 -10.54 -6.58 -19.52
C VAL A 298 -10.56 -6.20 -21.01
N ARG A 299 -10.89 -7.12 -21.91
CA ARG A 299 -10.95 -6.85 -23.35
C ARG A 299 -11.96 -5.74 -23.68
N GLN A 300 -13.13 -5.76 -23.04
CA GLN A 300 -14.17 -4.74 -23.23
C GLN A 300 -13.70 -3.34 -22.85
N LEU A 301 -12.80 -3.22 -21.86
CA LEU A 301 -12.23 -1.93 -21.45
C LEU A 301 -11.47 -1.24 -22.61
N PHE A 302 -10.90 -2.02 -23.52
CA PHE A 302 -10.09 -1.53 -24.66
C PHE A 302 -10.77 -1.70 -26.02
N ALA A 303 -12.04 -2.10 -26.06
CA ALA A 303 -12.74 -2.42 -27.31
C ALA A 303 -12.86 -1.24 -28.30
N LYS A 304 -12.75 0.00 -27.82
CA LYS A 304 -12.78 1.20 -28.69
C LYS A 304 -11.43 1.55 -29.32
N ASP A 305 -10.34 1.06 -28.72
CA ASP A 305 -8.97 1.50 -29.03
C ASP A 305 -8.07 0.37 -29.55
N SER A 306 -8.56 -0.88 -29.59
CA SER A 306 -7.79 -2.05 -30.03
C SER A 306 -8.34 -2.65 -31.32
N ASP A 307 -7.44 -3.01 -32.23
CA ASP A 307 -7.76 -3.87 -33.37
C ASP A 307 -8.06 -5.29 -32.88
N ASP A 308 -9.01 -5.99 -33.50
CA ASP A 308 -9.51 -7.28 -33.02
C ASP A 308 -8.40 -8.35 -32.94
N SER A 309 -7.32 -8.16 -33.72
CA SER A 309 -6.13 -9.01 -33.77
C SER A 309 -5.13 -8.80 -32.62
N CYS A 310 -5.29 -7.75 -31.82
CA CYS A 310 -4.31 -7.40 -30.78
C CYS A 310 -4.48 -8.25 -29.51
N GLN A 311 -3.36 -8.78 -29.02
CA GLN A 311 -3.29 -9.44 -27.71
C GLN A 311 -3.50 -8.43 -26.59
N VAL A 312 -4.47 -8.70 -25.71
CA VAL A 312 -4.89 -7.80 -24.62
C VAL A 312 -3.74 -7.62 -23.63
N SER A 313 -2.94 -8.67 -23.39
CA SER A 313 -1.72 -8.61 -22.57
C SER A 313 -0.77 -7.48 -23.01
N SER A 314 -0.54 -7.37 -24.33
CA SER A 314 0.34 -6.38 -24.93
C SER A 314 -0.25 -4.96 -24.90
N VAL A 315 -1.58 -4.84 -25.01
CA VAL A 315 -2.29 -3.56 -24.92
C VAL A 315 -2.13 -2.98 -23.52
N VAL A 316 -2.39 -3.79 -22.47
CA VAL A 316 -2.22 -3.38 -21.07
C VAL A 316 -0.78 -2.91 -20.80
N ALA A 317 0.21 -3.69 -21.24
CA ALA A 317 1.62 -3.36 -21.00
C ALA A 317 2.02 -2.03 -21.67
N LYS A 318 1.61 -1.81 -22.92
CA LYS A 318 1.88 -0.57 -23.66
C LYS A 318 1.16 0.63 -23.08
N LEU A 319 -0.08 0.47 -22.63
CA LEU A 319 -0.86 1.53 -22.02
C LEU A 319 -0.25 2.00 -20.71
N TRP A 320 0.15 1.06 -19.85
CA TRP A 320 0.78 1.42 -18.59
C TRP A 320 2.15 2.07 -18.81
N GLY A 321 2.96 1.53 -19.72
CA GLY A 321 4.24 2.12 -20.10
C GLY A 321 4.09 3.56 -20.61
N SER A 322 3.12 3.83 -21.49
CA SER A 322 2.87 5.18 -22.00
C SER A 322 2.37 6.14 -20.92
N MET A 323 1.58 5.64 -19.96
CA MET A 323 1.12 6.43 -18.82
C MET A 323 2.29 6.91 -17.96
N LEU A 324 3.31 6.07 -17.75
CA LEU A 324 4.51 6.43 -16.98
C LEU A 324 5.47 7.34 -17.76
N ASP A 325 5.61 7.14 -19.08
CA ASP A 325 6.46 7.97 -19.95
C ASP A 325 5.97 9.43 -20.05
N GLU A 326 4.66 9.68 -19.93
CA GLU A 326 4.08 11.03 -20.02
C GLU A 326 4.20 11.84 -18.70
N VAL A 327 4.75 11.26 -17.63
CA VAL A 327 4.82 11.90 -16.31
C VAL A 327 6.04 12.82 -16.18
N VAL A 328 5.77 14.13 -16.06
CA VAL A 328 6.81 15.18 -16.01
C VAL A 328 7.38 15.43 -14.60
N VAL A 329 6.66 15.06 -13.53
CA VAL A 329 6.97 15.53 -12.15
C VAL A 329 7.93 14.62 -11.38
N TRP A 330 8.01 13.32 -11.70
CA TRP A 330 8.86 12.37 -10.94
C TRP A 330 10.32 12.30 -11.42
N GLY A 331 10.73 13.17 -12.36
CA GLY A 331 12.12 13.20 -12.84
C GLY A 331 12.57 11.92 -13.58
N LEU A 332 11.65 11.02 -13.93
CA LEU A 332 11.87 9.85 -14.78
C LEU A 332 12.05 10.29 -16.25
N PHE A 333 13.01 11.15 -16.53
CA PHE A 333 13.39 11.48 -17.90
C PHE A 333 14.54 10.59 -18.36
N LYS A 334 14.46 10.14 -19.61
CA LYS A 334 15.60 9.62 -20.36
C LYS A 334 16.72 10.66 -20.34
N VAL A 335 17.86 10.29 -19.80
CA VAL A 335 19.15 10.92 -20.13
C VAL A 335 19.61 10.39 -21.48
#